data_AF-A0A8T1V757-F1
#
_entry.id   AF-A0A8T1V757-F1
#
_cell.length_a   1.000
_cell.length_b   1.000
_cell.length_c   1.000
_cell.angle_alpha   90.00
_cell.angle_beta   90.00
_cell.angle_gamma   90.00
#
_symmetry.space_group_name_H-M   'P 1'
#
loop_
_entity.id
_entity.type
_entity.pdbx_description
1 polymer ?
#
loop_
_entity_poly.entity_id
_entity_poly.type
_entity_poly.pdbx_seq_one_letter_code
_entity_poly.pdbx_strand_id
1 'polypeptide(L)'
;MSEGGKSRRSARIANKRLQTGGDESKPKRMKPNPSSRTPPSANSFDAKLRDVFSFRAAIPVLDDYLSSIKIDDDNPGFLFDWEVDNVTAFVNAMNGLDVAQAPVWLRTRPITAQSFIDDLVHRLQPLAGGRCGRVLLAPNTQQQFGAILATLIGLQNHTFLQTAAQVALPVDNNNNAERYLVTTYYLAETKAQQSHPNNLQPTFRDDLTLRRLFI
;
A
#
# COMPACT_ATOMS: atom_id res chain seq x y z
N MET A 1 49.45 -9.33 53.05
CA MET A 1 50.46 -8.30 53.40
C MET A 1 50.23 -7.15 52.43
N SER A 2 49.38 -6.17 52.73
CA SER A 2 49.55 -5.08 53.72
C SER A 2 50.76 -4.22 53.37
N GLU A 3 50.54 -3.03 52.79
CA GLU A 3 50.53 -1.70 53.44
C GLU A 3 51.95 -1.11 53.61
N GLY A 4 52.21 0.20 53.47
CA GLY A 4 51.34 1.35 53.15
C GLY A 4 52.10 2.70 53.32
N GLY A 5 51.39 3.84 53.22
CA GLY A 5 51.91 5.21 53.52
C GLY A 5 51.98 6.14 52.29
N LYS A 6 51.23 7.26 52.18
CA LYS A 6 51.24 8.56 52.93
C LYS A 6 52.47 9.45 52.56
N SER A 7 52.40 10.80 52.40
CA SER A 7 51.28 11.76 52.46
C SER A 7 51.69 13.24 52.17
N ARG A 8 50.93 13.97 51.32
CA ARG A 8 50.51 15.42 51.38
C ARG A 8 51.49 16.63 51.24
N ARG A 9 51.03 17.59 50.39
CA ARG A 9 50.92 19.09 50.57
C ARG A 9 52.21 19.96 50.52
N SER A 10 52.20 21.25 50.16
CA SER A 10 51.10 22.25 49.94
C SER A 10 51.51 23.53 49.16
N ALA A 11 50.53 24.22 48.54
CA ALA A 11 50.44 25.69 48.24
C ALA A 11 51.44 26.30 47.19
N ARG A 12 51.20 27.46 46.54
CA ARG A 12 50.39 28.68 46.84
C ARG A 12 49.66 29.31 45.62
N ILE A 13 48.83 30.32 45.90
CA ILE A 13 47.91 31.11 45.03
C ILE A 13 48.33 32.59 44.98
N ALA A 14 47.97 33.35 43.90
CA ALA A 14 47.66 34.81 43.80
C ALA A 14 48.12 35.41 42.43
N ASN A 15 47.66 36.53 41.83
CA ASN A 15 46.53 37.50 41.94
C ASN A 15 46.65 38.51 40.74
N LYS A 16 45.75 39.45 40.36
CA LYS A 16 44.28 39.67 40.46
C LYS A 16 43.92 41.06 39.85
N ARG A 17 43.25 41.16 38.67
CA ARG A 17 42.59 42.39 38.11
C ARG A 17 41.80 42.01 36.83
N LEU A 18 40.65 42.58 36.42
CA LEU A 18 39.52 43.34 36.98
C LEU A 18 38.69 43.76 35.72
N GLN A 19 37.37 43.48 35.68
CA GLN A 19 36.25 44.32 35.13
C GLN A 19 36.41 45.11 33.79
N THR A 20 35.46 45.27 32.86
CA THR A 20 33.97 45.13 32.71
C THR A 20 33.72 44.78 31.20
N GLY A 21 32.61 44.21 30.67
CA GLY A 21 31.18 44.56 30.70
C GLY A 21 30.75 45.20 29.36
N GLY A 22 29.87 44.56 28.56
CA GLY A 22 29.25 45.17 27.35
C GLY A 22 29.01 44.25 26.12
N ASP A 23 27.75 43.84 25.94
CA ASP A 23 27.00 43.35 24.76
C ASP A 23 27.51 42.42 23.63
N GLU A 24 26.76 41.31 23.53
CA GLU A 24 26.10 40.70 22.36
C GLU A 24 26.85 40.42 21.03
N SER A 25 27.09 39.12 20.80
CA SER A 25 26.52 38.41 19.63
C SER A 25 26.50 36.89 19.86
N LYS A 26 25.32 36.31 20.10
CA LYS A 26 25.15 34.84 20.21
C LYS A 26 25.13 34.19 18.82
N PRO A 27 25.80 33.03 18.62
CA PRO A 27 25.70 32.29 17.35
C PRO A 27 24.28 31.76 17.15
N LYS A 28 23.71 32.02 15.96
CA LYS A 28 22.34 31.67 15.61
C LYS A 28 22.21 30.16 15.39
N ARG A 29 21.64 29.45 16.36
CA ARG A 29 21.32 28.01 16.32
C ARG A 29 20.60 27.65 15.03
N MET A 30 21.27 26.95 14.11
CA MET A 30 20.63 26.39 12.91
C MET A 30 19.54 25.41 13.35
N LYS A 31 18.31 25.68 12.93
CA LYS A 31 17.20 24.71 13.02
C LYS A 31 17.36 23.72 11.85
N PRO A 32 17.10 22.42 12.04
CA PRO A 32 17.04 21.48 10.92
C PRO A 32 15.91 21.90 9.97
N ASN A 33 16.18 21.85 8.66
CA ASN A 33 15.17 22.15 7.65
C ASN A 33 14.00 21.15 7.78
N PRO A 34 12.74 21.59 7.81
CA PRO A 34 11.61 20.68 7.70
C PRO A 34 11.67 19.97 6.34
N SER A 35 11.40 18.67 6.35
CA SER A 35 11.51 17.79 5.17
C SER A 35 10.75 18.38 3.98
N SER A 36 11.49 18.74 2.92
CA SER A 36 10.93 19.20 1.65
C SER A 36 10.34 18.01 0.90
N ARG A 37 9.18 17.55 1.34
CA ARG A 37 8.37 16.58 0.61
C ARG A 37 7.76 17.30 -0.59
N THR A 38 8.49 17.30 -1.71
CA THR A 38 8.02 17.86 -2.98
C THR A 38 6.63 17.30 -3.28
N PRO A 39 5.61 18.14 -3.53
CA PRO A 39 4.30 17.63 -3.91
C PRO A 39 4.44 16.82 -5.20
N PRO A 40 3.67 15.73 -5.39
CA PRO A 40 3.69 15.01 -6.65
C PRO A 40 3.35 15.97 -7.78
N SER A 41 4.20 16.02 -8.81
CA SER A 41 3.92 16.77 -10.03
C SER A 41 2.54 16.38 -10.55
N ALA A 42 1.69 17.36 -10.88
CA ALA A 42 0.36 17.11 -11.42
C ALA A 42 0.40 16.30 -12.73
N ASN A 43 1.57 16.21 -13.38
CA ASN A 43 1.79 15.45 -14.60
C ASN A 43 2.27 14.00 -14.36
N SER A 44 2.48 13.56 -13.12
CA SER A 44 2.88 12.17 -12.84
C SER A 44 1.75 11.20 -13.16
N PHE A 45 2.10 9.95 -13.54
CA PHE A 45 1.12 8.90 -13.79
C PHE A 45 0.20 8.67 -12.57
N ASP A 46 0.77 8.61 -11.36
CA ASP A 46 0.01 8.49 -10.11
C ASP A 46 -0.99 9.64 -9.89
N ALA A 47 -0.68 10.87 -10.31
CA ALA A 47 -1.62 12.00 -10.21
C ALA A 47 -2.78 11.87 -11.21
N LYS A 48 -2.50 11.43 -12.44
CA LYS A 48 -3.52 11.16 -13.47
C LYS A 48 -4.43 9.98 -13.11
N LEU A 49 -3.93 9.00 -12.36
CA LEU A 49 -4.65 7.78 -11.97
C LEU A 49 -5.25 7.83 -10.55
N ARG A 50 -5.22 8.99 -9.88
CA ARG A 50 -5.70 9.13 -8.49
C ARG A 50 -7.18 8.81 -8.31
N ASP A 51 -8.00 9.00 -9.33
CA ASP A 51 -9.45 8.82 -9.23
C ASP A 51 -9.96 7.81 -10.28
N VAL A 52 -9.04 6.95 -10.75
CA VAL A 52 -9.28 5.91 -11.76
C VAL A 52 -9.25 4.52 -11.13
N PHE A 53 -10.35 3.78 -11.30
CA PHE A 53 -10.58 2.47 -10.70
C PHE A 53 -10.67 1.33 -11.73
N SER A 54 -10.62 1.64 -13.02
CA SER A 54 -10.59 0.65 -14.10
C SER A 54 -9.33 0.85 -14.93
N PHE A 55 -8.54 -0.22 -15.16
CA PHE A 55 -7.43 -0.13 -16.10
C PHE A 55 -7.89 0.23 -17.52
N ARG A 56 -9.13 -0.11 -17.90
CA ARG A 56 -9.72 0.23 -19.21
C ARG A 56 -9.93 1.73 -19.35
N ALA A 57 -10.41 2.40 -18.29
CA ALA A 57 -10.47 3.86 -18.23
C ALA A 57 -9.07 4.52 -18.19
N ALA A 58 -8.05 3.78 -17.75
CA ALA A 58 -6.66 4.23 -17.65
C ALA A 58 -5.82 4.03 -18.93
N ILE A 59 -6.33 3.32 -19.96
CA ILE A 59 -5.55 2.86 -21.12
C ILE A 59 -4.55 3.88 -21.68
N PRO A 60 -4.92 5.14 -22.03
CA PRO A 60 -3.96 6.08 -22.63
C PRO A 60 -2.80 6.45 -21.70
N VAL A 61 -3.04 6.43 -20.39
CA VAL A 61 -2.06 6.75 -19.35
C VAL A 61 -1.20 5.52 -19.02
N LEU A 62 -1.77 4.32 -19.10
CA LEU A 62 -1.05 3.07 -18.94
C LEU A 62 -0.17 2.75 -20.14
N ASP A 63 -0.64 2.90 -21.37
CA ASP A 63 0.17 2.68 -22.58
C ASP A 63 1.42 3.58 -22.62
N ASP A 64 1.29 4.85 -22.20
CA ASP A 64 2.40 5.80 -22.06
C ASP A 64 3.41 5.30 -21.00
N TYR A 65 2.93 4.90 -19.82
CA TYR A 65 3.77 4.30 -18.77
C TYR A 65 4.45 2.99 -19.21
N LEU A 66 3.70 2.07 -19.80
CA LEU A 66 4.16 0.77 -20.28
C LEU A 66 5.23 0.91 -21.37
N SER A 67 5.15 1.93 -22.23
CA SER A 67 6.19 2.24 -23.23
C SER A 67 7.53 2.64 -22.61
N SER A 68 7.55 3.04 -21.33
CA SER A 68 8.76 3.48 -20.61
C SER A 68 9.44 2.37 -19.78
N ILE A 69 8.86 1.16 -19.73
CA ILE A 69 9.35 0.03 -18.93
C ILE A 69 9.42 -1.26 -19.76
N LYS A 70 10.17 -2.27 -19.28
CA LYS A 70 10.18 -3.62 -19.86
C LYS A 70 9.03 -4.43 -19.27
N ILE A 71 8.17 -4.96 -20.15
CA ILE A 71 7.09 -5.89 -19.84
C ILE A 71 7.19 -7.03 -20.85
N ASP A 72 7.19 -8.27 -20.35
CA ASP A 72 7.19 -9.54 -21.07
C ASP A 72 6.85 -10.68 -20.09
N ASP A 73 6.89 -11.94 -20.53
CA ASP A 73 6.52 -13.10 -19.71
C ASP A 73 7.45 -13.31 -18.49
N ASP A 74 8.68 -12.79 -18.52
CA ASP A 74 9.60 -12.79 -17.39
C ASP A 74 9.35 -11.62 -16.41
N ASN A 75 8.76 -10.53 -16.92
CA ASN A 75 8.56 -9.26 -16.22
C ASN A 75 7.08 -8.77 -16.23
N PRO A 76 6.05 -9.63 -16.01
CA PRO A 76 4.66 -9.28 -16.28
C PRO A 76 4.10 -8.18 -15.38
N GLY A 77 3.14 -7.44 -15.91
CA GLY A 77 2.27 -6.52 -15.16
C GLY A 77 1.04 -7.22 -14.58
N PHE A 78 0.60 -6.75 -13.42
CA PHE A 78 -0.62 -7.18 -12.74
C PHE A 78 -1.63 -6.02 -12.71
N LEU A 79 -2.73 -6.16 -13.43
CA LEU A 79 -3.76 -5.12 -13.60
C LEU A 79 -4.99 -5.38 -12.70
N PHE A 80 -5.70 -4.31 -12.38
CA PHE A 80 -6.97 -4.34 -11.65
C PHE A 80 -8.08 -3.59 -12.40
N ASP A 81 -9.26 -4.20 -12.48
CA ASP A 81 -10.50 -3.56 -12.92
C ASP A 81 -11.56 -3.66 -11.80
N TRP A 82 -11.73 -2.57 -11.04
CA TRP A 82 -12.51 -2.57 -9.80
C TRP A 82 -14.00 -2.32 -10.06
N GLU A 83 -14.84 -3.21 -9.55
CA GLU A 83 -16.31 -3.07 -9.56
C GLU A 83 -16.74 -2.12 -8.42
N VAL A 84 -16.59 -0.80 -8.64
CA VAL A 84 -16.71 0.22 -7.57
C VAL A 84 -18.04 0.16 -6.81
N ASP A 85 -19.15 -0.21 -7.46
CA ASP A 85 -20.45 -0.38 -6.81
C ASP A 85 -20.46 -1.58 -5.86
N ASN A 86 -19.88 -2.71 -6.28
CA ASN A 86 -19.72 -3.90 -5.43
C ASN A 86 -18.76 -3.60 -4.26
N VAL A 87 -17.66 -2.88 -4.50
CA VAL A 87 -16.75 -2.41 -3.44
C VAL A 87 -17.48 -1.49 -2.46
N THR A 88 -18.35 -0.60 -2.95
CA THR A 88 -19.13 0.32 -2.11
C THR A 88 -20.11 -0.43 -1.22
N ALA A 89 -20.85 -1.40 -1.77
CA ALA A 89 -21.70 -2.29 -0.98
C ALA A 89 -20.89 -3.08 0.07
N PHE A 90 -19.71 -3.58 -0.32
CA PHE A 90 -18.82 -4.36 0.52
C PHE A 90 -18.24 -3.57 1.71
N VAL A 91 -17.77 -2.34 1.50
CA VAL A 91 -17.26 -1.50 2.60
C VAL A 91 -18.38 -1.06 3.54
N ASN A 92 -19.60 -0.85 3.03
CA ASN A 92 -20.78 -0.57 3.85
C ASN A 92 -21.10 -1.74 4.78
N ALA A 93 -21.03 -2.98 4.28
CA ALA A 93 -21.17 -4.17 5.12
C ALA A 93 -20.03 -4.29 6.15
N MET A 94 -18.76 -4.08 5.76
CA MET A 94 -17.62 -4.12 6.69
C MET A 94 -17.72 -3.08 7.82
N ASN A 95 -18.23 -1.88 7.56
CA ASN A 95 -18.40 -0.85 8.58
C ASN A 95 -19.45 -1.21 9.64
N GLY A 96 -20.32 -2.19 9.38
CA GLY A 96 -21.26 -2.76 10.34
C GLY A 96 -20.71 -3.92 11.17
N LEU A 97 -19.48 -4.37 10.90
CA LEU A 97 -18.83 -5.48 11.62
C LEU A 97 -17.98 -4.98 12.80
N ASP A 98 -17.66 -5.90 13.71
CA ASP A 98 -16.75 -5.65 14.83
C ASP A 98 -15.33 -5.28 14.33
N VAL A 99 -14.92 -4.04 14.61
CA VAL A 99 -13.63 -3.47 14.19
C VAL A 99 -12.44 -4.24 14.79
N ALA A 100 -12.60 -4.91 15.95
CA ALA A 100 -11.54 -5.72 16.54
C ALA A 100 -11.18 -6.96 15.72
N GLN A 101 -12.07 -7.39 14.82
CA GLN A 101 -11.85 -8.53 13.90
C GLN A 101 -11.32 -8.10 12.53
N ALA A 102 -11.22 -6.80 12.27
CA ALA A 102 -10.70 -6.27 11.01
C ALA A 102 -9.18 -6.52 10.90
N PRO A 103 -8.68 -6.99 9.75
CA PRO A 103 -7.26 -7.26 9.58
C PRO A 103 -6.41 -5.97 9.65
N VAL A 104 -5.24 -6.06 10.28
CA VAL A 104 -4.33 -4.92 10.57
C VAL A 104 -3.82 -4.14 9.34
N TRP A 105 -4.02 -4.66 8.13
CA TRP A 105 -3.68 -3.94 6.89
C TRP A 105 -4.78 -2.96 6.45
N LEU A 106 -6.04 -3.16 6.88
CA LEU A 106 -7.12 -2.18 6.72
C LEU A 106 -6.97 -1.11 7.79
N ARG A 107 -6.27 -0.02 7.47
CA ARG A 107 -5.87 1.02 8.43
C ARG A 107 -6.86 2.18 8.49
N THR A 108 -7.51 2.50 7.37
CA THR A 108 -8.32 3.72 7.27
C THR A 108 -9.74 3.49 7.80
N ARG A 109 -10.26 4.41 8.62
CA ARG A 109 -11.62 4.36 9.19
C ARG A 109 -12.29 5.75 9.16
N PRO A 110 -13.61 5.85 8.89
CA PRO A 110 -14.49 4.77 8.39
C PRO A 110 -14.01 4.27 7.01
N ILE A 111 -14.35 3.02 6.66
CA ILE A 111 -13.88 2.44 5.40
C ILE A 111 -14.75 2.97 4.25
N THR A 112 -14.12 3.56 3.24
CA THR A 112 -14.75 3.95 1.97
C THR A 112 -14.23 3.05 0.85
N ALA A 113 -14.88 3.04 -0.32
CA ALA A 113 -14.41 2.24 -1.45
C ALA A 113 -12.98 2.66 -1.87
N GLN A 114 -12.72 3.97 -1.94
CA GLN A 114 -11.39 4.51 -2.24
C GLN A 114 -10.35 4.10 -1.19
N SER A 115 -10.66 4.23 0.11
CA SER A 115 -9.71 3.87 1.17
C SER A 115 -9.46 2.37 1.29
N PHE A 116 -10.46 1.53 0.97
CA PHE A 116 -10.28 0.08 0.89
C PHE A 116 -9.33 -0.31 -0.23
N ILE A 117 -9.53 0.25 -1.43
CA ILE A 117 -8.66 0.00 -2.59
C ILE A 117 -7.25 0.53 -2.31
N ASP A 118 -7.12 1.70 -1.66
CA ASP A 118 -5.82 2.24 -1.24
C ASP A 118 -5.10 1.35 -0.23
N ASP A 119 -5.77 0.92 0.84
CA ASP A 119 -5.20 0.02 1.85
C ASP A 119 -4.80 -1.33 1.24
N LEU A 120 -5.57 -1.85 0.27
CA LEU A 120 -5.29 -3.11 -0.42
C LEU A 120 -4.13 -2.98 -1.41
N VAL A 121 -4.12 -1.97 -2.28
CA VAL A 121 -3.00 -1.71 -3.19
C VAL A 121 -1.73 -1.41 -2.40
N HIS A 122 -1.83 -0.70 -1.27
CA HIS A 122 -0.70 -0.49 -0.36
C HIS A 122 -0.23 -1.78 0.33
N ARG A 123 -1.13 -2.75 0.59
CA ARG A 123 -0.77 -4.08 1.10
C ARG A 123 -0.02 -4.92 0.06
N LEU A 124 -0.35 -4.79 -1.23
CA LEU A 124 0.29 -5.53 -2.32
C LEU A 124 1.57 -4.86 -2.83
N GLN A 125 1.67 -3.53 -2.78
CA GLN A 125 2.80 -2.75 -3.32
C GLN A 125 4.20 -3.26 -2.90
N PRO A 126 4.47 -3.69 -1.64
CA PRO A 126 5.78 -4.21 -1.25
C PRO A 126 6.17 -5.54 -1.90
N LEU A 127 5.24 -6.22 -2.57
CA LEU A 127 5.46 -7.48 -3.28
C LEU A 127 5.79 -7.25 -4.77
N ALA A 128 5.47 -6.07 -5.30
CA ALA A 128 5.62 -5.72 -6.71
C ALA A 128 6.98 -5.09 -7.02
N GLY A 129 7.41 -5.15 -8.28
CA GLY A 129 8.59 -4.39 -8.74
C GLY A 129 8.29 -2.91 -8.99
N GLY A 130 7.01 -2.54 -9.18
CA GLY A 130 6.56 -1.16 -9.32
C GLY A 130 5.04 -1.02 -9.23
N ARG A 131 4.54 0.22 -9.34
CA ARG A 131 3.12 0.56 -9.24
C ARG A 131 2.80 1.78 -10.11
N CYS A 132 1.63 1.76 -10.75
CA CYS A 132 1.05 2.91 -11.43
C CYS A 132 -0.43 3.06 -10.99
N GLY A 133 -0.70 4.03 -10.12
CA GLY A 133 -2.03 4.25 -9.53
C GLY A 133 -2.58 3.08 -8.70
N ARG A 134 -3.89 2.83 -8.83
CA ARG A 134 -4.63 1.70 -8.20
C ARG A 134 -4.88 0.51 -9.15
N VAL A 135 -4.42 0.65 -10.40
CA VAL A 135 -4.85 -0.21 -11.52
C VAL A 135 -3.74 -1.06 -12.11
N LEU A 136 -2.47 -0.81 -11.75
CA LEU A 136 -1.31 -1.58 -12.23
C LEU A 136 -0.22 -1.71 -11.15
N LEU A 137 0.25 -2.94 -10.95
CA LEU A 137 1.51 -3.27 -10.28
C LEU A 137 2.44 -3.87 -11.33
N ALA A 138 3.51 -3.17 -11.69
CA ALA A 138 4.42 -3.57 -12.78
C ALA A 138 5.75 -2.78 -12.78
N PRO A 139 6.82 -3.31 -13.39
CA PRO A 139 6.97 -4.71 -13.81
C PRO A 139 7.11 -5.62 -12.57
N ASN A 140 6.93 -6.92 -12.72
CA ASN A 140 7.14 -7.89 -11.64
C ASN A 140 7.93 -9.08 -12.17
N THR A 141 8.89 -9.60 -11.40
CA THR A 141 9.40 -10.95 -11.68
C THR A 141 8.30 -11.99 -11.47
N GLN A 142 8.45 -13.19 -12.06
CA GLN A 142 7.51 -14.30 -11.82
C GLN A 142 7.27 -14.59 -10.32
N GLN A 143 8.30 -14.46 -9.47
CA GLN A 143 8.17 -14.62 -8.02
C GLN A 143 7.32 -13.50 -7.39
N GLN A 144 7.51 -12.25 -7.80
CA GLN A 144 6.71 -11.11 -7.34
C GLN A 144 5.25 -11.26 -7.77
N PHE A 145 5.01 -11.65 -9.03
CA PHE A 145 3.67 -11.92 -9.56
C PHE A 145 2.96 -13.03 -8.78
N GLY A 146 3.64 -14.16 -8.52
CA GLY A 146 3.13 -15.25 -7.69
C GLY A 146 2.84 -14.83 -6.25
N ALA A 147 3.67 -13.95 -5.66
CA ALA A 147 3.43 -13.43 -4.32
C ALA A 147 2.19 -12.51 -4.25
N ILE A 148 1.90 -11.73 -5.30
CA ILE A 148 0.67 -10.93 -5.42
C ILE A 148 -0.55 -11.86 -5.47
N LEU A 149 -0.55 -12.86 -6.36
CA LEU A 149 -1.64 -13.87 -6.46
C LEU A 149 -1.88 -14.58 -5.11
N ALA A 150 -0.83 -15.12 -4.50
CA ALA A 150 -0.93 -15.84 -3.22
C ALA A 150 -1.47 -14.93 -2.10
N THR A 151 -1.10 -13.64 -2.11
CA THR A 151 -1.63 -12.67 -1.14
C THR A 151 -3.11 -12.37 -1.37
N LEU A 152 -3.56 -12.20 -2.62
CA LEU A 152 -4.98 -12.03 -2.94
C LEU A 152 -5.81 -13.24 -2.50
N ILE A 153 -5.33 -14.46 -2.75
CA ILE A 153 -5.96 -15.71 -2.28
C ILE A 153 -6.04 -15.74 -0.73
N GLY A 154 -4.94 -15.39 -0.06
CA GLY A 154 -4.91 -15.30 1.41
C GLY A 154 -5.87 -14.24 1.99
N LEU A 155 -6.01 -13.10 1.31
CA LEU A 155 -6.98 -12.06 1.65
C LEU A 155 -8.41 -12.54 1.45
N GLN A 156 -8.72 -13.17 0.32
CA GLN A 156 -10.04 -13.74 0.04
C GLN A 156 -10.47 -14.72 1.13
N ASN A 157 -9.54 -15.50 1.67
CA ASN A 157 -9.80 -16.47 2.73
C ASN A 157 -9.96 -15.85 4.13
N HIS A 158 -9.86 -14.52 4.29
CA HIS A 158 -9.97 -13.87 5.59
C HIS A 158 -11.44 -13.78 6.06
N THR A 159 -11.74 -14.33 7.25
CA THR A 159 -13.12 -14.46 7.77
C THR A 159 -13.87 -13.11 7.79
N PHE A 160 -13.27 -12.03 8.28
CA PHE A 160 -13.89 -10.71 8.31
C PHE A 160 -14.32 -10.21 6.91
N LEU A 161 -13.51 -10.47 5.87
CA LEU A 161 -13.86 -10.09 4.50
C LEU A 161 -14.98 -10.98 3.96
N GLN A 162 -14.95 -12.29 4.24
CA GLN A 162 -16.00 -13.21 3.83
C GLN A 162 -17.35 -12.90 4.49
N THR A 163 -17.38 -12.49 5.77
CA THR A 163 -18.61 -12.05 6.43
C THR A 163 -19.23 -10.84 5.72
N ALA A 164 -18.42 -9.83 5.37
CA ALA A 164 -18.91 -8.68 4.61
C ALA A 164 -19.33 -9.06 3.17
N ALA A 165 -18.62 -10.00 2.55
CA ALA A 165 -18.92 -10.51 1.21
C ALA A 165 -20.28 -11.21 1.15
N GLN A 166 -20.61 -12.02 2.15
CA GLN A 166 -21.89 -12.73 2.22
C GLN A 166 -23.09 -11.78 2.30
N VAL A 167 -22.92 -10.61 2.94
CA VAL A 167 -23.93 -9.56 3.05
C VAL A 167 -24.02 -8.71 1.77
N ALA A 168 -22.87 -8.28 1.23
CA ALA A 168 -22.81 -7.31 0.14
C ALA A 168 -22.87 -7.90 -1.27
N LEU A 169 -22.46 -9.17 -1.43
CA LEU A 169 -22.35 -9.88 -2.71
C LEU A 169 -23.33 -11.07 -2.69
N PRO A 170 -24.65 -10.83 -2.82
CA PRO A 170 -25.63 -11.89 -2.93
C PRO A 170 -25.39 -12.67 -4.23
N VAL A 171 -25.49 -13.99 -4.14
CA VAL A 171 -25.60 -14.85 -5.33
C VAL A 171 -27.05 -14.82 -5.77
N ASP A 172 -27.31 -14.24 -6.94
CA ASP A 172 -28.65 -14.30 -7.55
C ASP A 172 -28.84 -15.67 -8.20
N ASN A 173 -29.54 -16.56 -7.47
CA ASN A 173 -29.86 -17.92 -7.90
C ASN A 173 -30.63 -17.97 -9.24
N ASN A 174 -31.23 -16.85 -9.69
CA ASN A 174 -31.98 -16.79 -10.94
C ASN A 174 -31.13 -16.30 -12.12
N ASN A 175 -29.96 -15.69 -11.88
CA ASN A 175 -29.22 -14.94 -12.90
C ASN A 175 -27.75 -15.38 -13.05
N ASN A 176 -27.26 -16.28 -12.18
CA ASN A 176 -25.89 -16.86 -12.18
C ASN A 176 -24.71 -15.86 -12.21
N ALA A 177 -24.97 -14.56 -12.10
CA ALA A 177 -23.96 -13.51 -12.09
C ALA A 177 -23.31 -13.41 -10.69
N GLU A 178 -22.21 -14.15 -10.49
CA GLU A 178 -21.36 -13.97 -9.31
C GLU A 178 -20.81 -12.54 -9.29
N ARG A 179 -21.05 -11.83 -8.18
CA ARG A 179 -20.50 -10.48 -7.95
C ARG A 179 -19.17 -10.58 -7.21
N TYR A 180 -18.17 -9.87 -7.72
CA TYR A 180 -16.81 -9.78 -7.21
C TYR A 180 -16.42 -8.30 -6.99
N LEU A 181 -15.30 -8.04 -6.31
CA LEU A 181 -14.82 -6.68 -6.06
C LEU A 181 -13.93 -6.16 -7.20
N VAL A 182 -13.21 -7.05 -7.88
CA VAL A 182 -12.25 -6.71 -8.94
C VAL A 182 -11.96 -7.91 -9.84
N THR A 183 -11.88 -7.66 -11.14
CA THR A 183 -11.22 -8.58 -12.08
C THR A 183 -9.75 -8.23 -12.20
N THR A 184 -8.89 -9.23 -12.13
CA THR A 184 -7.44 -9.08 -12.19
C THR A 184 -6.91 -9.65 -13.49
N TYR A 185 -5.89 -8.99 -14.07
CA TYR A 185 -5.35 -9.40 -15.37
C TYR A 185 -3.82 -9.48 -15.34
N TYR A 186 -3.31 -10.46 -16.08
CA TYR A 186 -1.94 -10.60 -16.52
C TYR A 186 -1.67 -9.70 -17.73
N LEU A 187 -0.48 -9.12 -17.81
CA LEU A 187 -0.01 -8.38 -18.98
C LEU A 187 1.46 -8.65 -19.25
N ALA A 188 1.77 -9.28 -20.39
CA ALA A 188 3.12 -9.45 -20.91
C ALA A 188 3.43 -8.55 -22.12
N GLU A 189 2.56 -7.57 -22.41
CA GLU A 189 2.66 -6.71 -23.58
C GLU A 189 2.68 -5.23 -23.19
N THR A 190 3.20 -4.38 -24.08
CA THR A 190 3.27 -2.91 -23.84
C THR A 190 1.92 -2.19 -24.00
N LYS A 191 0.85 -2.91 -24.31
CA LYS A 191 -0.51 -2.40 -24.53
C LYS A 191 -1.49 -3.00 -23.53
N ALA A 192 -2.10 -2.15 -22.70
CA ALA A 192 -2.97 -2.62 -21.62
C ALA A 192 -4.20 -3.42 -22.13
N GLN A 193 -4.59 -3.21 -23.39
CA GLN A 193 -5.66 -3.95 -24.09
C GLN A 193 -5.30 -5.42 -24.38
N GLN A 194 -4.00 -5.76 -24.43
CA GLN A 194 -3.50 -7.14 -24.63
C GLN A 194 -3.41 -7.91 -23.30
N SER A 195 -4.15 -7.50 -22.28
CA SER A 195 -4.19 -8.17 -20.98
C SER A 195 -5.17 -9.36 -20.97
N HIS A 196 -4.86 -10.36 -20.15
CA HIS A 196 -5.60 -11.62 -20.04
C HIS A 196 -6.06 -11.83 -18.60
N PRO A 197 -7.31 -12.26 -18.33
CA PRO A 197 -7.77 -12.50 -16.96
C PRO A 197 -6.89 -13.53 -16.22
N ASN A 198 -6.56 -13.28 -14.96
CA ASN A 198 -5.79 -14.22 -14.15
C ASN A 198 -6.59 -15.48 -13.78
N ASN A 199 -7.94 -15.41 -13.81
CA ASN A 199 -8.84 -16.50 -13.50
C ASN A 199 -8.55 -17.14 -12.13
N LEU A 200 -8.50 -16.29 -11.09
CA LEU A 200 -8.29 -16.72 -9.71
C LEU A 200 -9.36 -17.74 -9.33
N GLN A 201 -8.89 -18.93 -8.93
CA GLN A 201 -9.75 -20.07 -8.66
C GLN A 201 -10.64 -19.84 -7.42
N PRO A 202 -11.85 -20.41 -7.38
CA PRO A 202 -12.67 -20.42 -6.18
C PRO A 202 -11.90 -21.02 -4.99
N THR A 203 -12.03 -20.41 -3.82
CA THR A 203 -11.48 -20.97 -2.58
C THR A 203 -12.58 -21.62 -1.76
N PHE A 204 -12.21 -22.66 -1.02
CA PHE A 204 -13.12 -23.48 -0.23
C PHE A 204 -12.70 -23.45 1.24
N ARG A 205 -13.68 -23.55 2.14
CA ARG A 205 -13.48 -23.74 3.57
C ARG A 205 -14.59 -24.65 4.08
N ASP A 206 -14.21 -25.74 4.76
CA ASP A 206 -15.16 -26.72 5.32
C ASP A 206 -16.18 -27.19 4.25
N ASP A 207 -15.67 -27.53 3.07
CA ASP A 207 -16.39 -27.90 1.84
C ASP A 207 -17.36 -26.85 1.25
N LEU A 208 -17.45 -25.65 1.85
CA LEU A 208 -18.21 -24.52 1.33
C LEU A 208 -17.36 -23.61 0.44
N THR A 209 -17.88 -23.26 -0.74
CA THR A 209 -17.27 -22.26 -1.62
C THR A 209 -17.38 -20.86 -1.00
N LEU A 210 -16.24 -20.20 -0.84
CA LEU A 210 -16.15 -18.82 -0.38
C LEU A 210 -16.55 -17.85 -1.50
N ARG A 211 -17.02 -16.65 -1.14
CA ARG A 211 -17.31 -15.59 -2.12
C ARG A 211 -16.01 -15.16 -2.80
N ARG A 212 -15.99 -15.15 -4.13
CA ARG A 212 -14.83 -14.65 -4.89
C ARG A 212 -14.82 -13.13 -4.85
N LEU A 213 -13.78 -12.58 -4.24
CA LEU A 213 -13.55 -11.14 -4.14
C LEU A 213 -12.66 -10.67 -5.29
N PHE A 214 -11.73 -11.52 -5.70
CA PHE A 214 -10.74 -11.30 -6.74
C PHE A 214 -10.89 -12.43 -7.77
N ILE A 215 -11.05 -12.08 -9.05
CA ILE A 215 -11.17 -13.05 -10.15
C ILE A 215 -10.07 -12.88 -11.21
#